data_AF-A0A975GHK2-F1
#
_entry.id   AF-A0A975GHK2-F1
#
_cell.length_a   1.000
_cell.length_b   1.000
_cell.length_c   1.000
_cell.angle_alpha   90.00
_cell.angle_beta   90.00
_cell.angle_gamma   90.00
#
_symmetry.space_group_name_H-M   'P 1'
#
loop_
_entity.id
_entity.type
_entity.pdbx_description
1 polymer ?
#
loop_
_entity_poly.entity_id
_entity_poly.type
_entity_poly.pdbx_seq_one_letter_code
_entity_poly.pdbx_strand_id
1 'polypeptide(L)'
;MQEVCKSCHGINQIKDFYSQFDELVVLYNEKFGKPGAALVSELEKDGIWKNTGFQNKLGYTWFEVWHHEGRRARMAAAMHAPDYTHWHGLYEVSRNFYHEFLPEIQEMADHAGQGEKYKKIIADLLAKPEHLWIRTGGSAETMKLIEEERKLRYNQ
;
A
#
# COMPACT_ATOMS: atom_id res chain seq x y z
N MET A 1 -21.50 12.80 10.40
CA MET A 1 -21.35 13.30 9.02
C MET A 1 -22.44 12.81 8.06
N GLN A 2 -23.00 11.60 8.21
CA GLN A 2 -24.06 11.09 7.32
C GLN A 2 -25.31 11.97 7.19
N GLU A 3 -25.72 12.70 8.25
CA GLU A 3 -26.91 13.58 8.19
C GLU A 3 -26.81 14.67 7.12
N VAL A 4 -25.62 15.20 6.85
CA VAL A 4 -25.42 16.20 5.78
C VAL A 4 -25.65 15.58 4.41
N CYS A 5 -25.23 14.33 4.22
CA CYS A 5 -25.39 13.60 2.96
C CYS A 5 -26.87 13.31 2.65
N LYS A 6 -27.71 13.11 3.68
CA LYS A 6 -29.15 12.83 3.53
C LYS A 6 -29.93 13.99 2.93
N SER A 7 -29.37 15.20 2.92
CA SER A 7 -29.98 16.35 2.24
C SER A 7 -30.10 16.16 0.73
N CYS A 8 -29.24 15.32 0.12
CA CYS A 8 -29.17 15.16 -1.34
C CYS A 8 -29.17 13.69 -1.81
N HIS A 9 -28.77 12.73 -0.97
CA HIS A 9 -28.54 11.34 -1.37
C HIS A 9 -29.45 10.34 -0.64
N GLY A 10 -29.80 9.25 -1.31
CA GLY A 10 -30.54 8.14 -0.72
C GLY A 10 -29.72 7.37 0.32
N ILE A 11 -30.40 6.80 1.32
CA ILE A 11 -29.74 6.12 2.47
C ILE A 11 -28.79 5.00 2.03
N ASN A 12 -29.14 4.24 0.98
CA ASN A 12 -28.28 3.16 0.49
C ASN A 12 -26.98 3.71 -0.09
N GLN A 13 -27.03 4.74 -0.94
CA GLN A 13 -25.83 5.39 -1.48
C GLN A 13 -24.90 5.90 -0.38
N ILE A 14 -25.48 6.47 0.69
CA ILE A 14 -24.70 6.95 1.84
C ILE A 14 -24.02 5.77 2.54
N LYS A 15 -24.74 4.70 2.85
CA LYS A 15 -24.17 3.51 3.50
C LYS A 15 -23.07 2.88 2.67
N ASP A 16 -23.29 2.71 1.37
CA ASP A 16 -22.33 2.12 0.45
C ASP A 16 -21.06 2.97 0.35
N PHE A 17 -21.20 4.30 0.32
CA PHE A 17 -20.05 5.22 0.35
C PHE A 17 -19.22 5.05 1.62
N TYR A 18 -19.84 5.06 2.81
CA TYR A 18 -19.09 4.91 4.06
C TYR A 18 -18.44 3.52 4.17
N SER A 19 -19.11 2.45 3.71
CA SER A 19 -18.50 1.11 3.67
C SER A 19 -17.25 1.10 2.79
N GLN A 20 -17.35 1.60 1.56
CA GLN A 20 -16.22 1.66 0.63
C GLN A 20 -15.08 2.53 1.16
N PHE A 21 -15.41 3.67 1.77
CA PHE A 21 -14.41 4.55 2.37
C PHE A 21 -13.68 3.87 3.54
N ASP A 22 -14.43 3.28 4.47
CA ASP A 22 -13.86 2.59 5.63
C ASP A 22 -13.01 1.39 5.20
N GLU A 23 -13.49 0.58 4.26
CA GLU A 23 -12.76 -0.54 3.68
C GLU A 23 -11.44 -0.10 3.03
N LEU A 24 -11.43 1.02 2.31
CA LEU A 24 -10.21 1.56 1.71
C LEU A 24 -9.21 2.04 2.78
N VAL A 25 -9.69 2.73 3.81
CA VAL A 25 -8.85 3.18 4.93
C VAL A 25 -8.24 1.98 5.66
N VAL A 26 -9.05 0.95 5.93
CA VAL A 26 -8.61 -0.31 6.53
C VAL A 26 -7.59 -1.00 5.63
N LEU A 27 -7.87 -1.14 4.33
CA LEU A 27 -6.96 -1.74 3.36
C LEU A 27 -5.59 -1.05 3.40
N TYR A 28 -5.57 0.28 3.31
CA TYR A 28 -4.32 1.04 3.37
C TYR A 28 -3.58 0.81 4.70
N ASN A 29 -4.30 0.90 5.82
CA ASN A 29 -3.71 0.78 7.16
C ASN A 29 -3.14 -0.61 7.42
N GLU A 30 -3.88 -1.67 7.13
CA GLU A 30 -3.45 -3.05 7.41
C GLU A 30 -2.37 -3.52 6.44
N LYS A 31 -2.47 -3.15 5.16
CA LYS A 31 -1.56 -3.64 4.12
C LYS A 31 -0.24 -2.86 4.06
N PHE A 32 -0.26 -1.55 4.32
CA PHE A 32 0.90 -0.68 4.10
C PHE A 32 1.29 0.12 5.35
N GLY A 33 0.33 0.82 5.95
CA GLY A 33 0.60 1.77 7.03
C GLY A 33 1.19 1.11 8.28
N LYS A 34 0.48 0.13 8.88
CA LYS A 34 0.93 -0.57 10.08
C LYS A 34 2.18 -1.42 9.83
N PRO A 35 2.28 -2.23 8.76
CA PRO A 35 3.50 -2.99 8.50
C PRO A 35 4.72 -2.11 8.24
N GLY A 36 4.57 -1.03 7.47
CA GLY A 36 5.67 -0.09 7.22
C GLY A 36 6.13 0.63 8.47
N ALA A 37 5.19 1.09 9.32
CA ALA A 37 5.53 1.69 10.61
C ALA A 37 6.26 0.70 11.54
N ALA A 38 5.84 -0.57 11.55
CA ALA A 38 6.49 -1.61 12.34
C ALA A 38 7.93 -1.88 11.86
N LEU A 39 8.18 -1.88 10.55
CA LEU A 39 9.51 -2.00 9.97
C LEU A 39 10.42 -0.82 10.36
N VAL A 40 9.91 0.42 10.30
CA VAL A 40 10.66 1.60 10.74
C VAL A 40 10.96 1.54 12.24
N SER A 41 9.98 1.15 13.07
CA SER A 41 10.21 0.95 14.50
C SER A 41 11.27 -0.11 14.79
N GLU A 42 11.37 -1.16 13.97
CA GLU A 42 12.41 -2.17 14.12
C GLU A 42 13.79 -1.61 13.74
N LEU A 43 13.88 -0.83 12.66
CA LEU A 43 15.12 -0.15 12.25
C LEU A 43 15.61 0.84 13.31
N GLU A 44 14.70 1.52 14.00
CA GLU A 44 15.02 2.41 15.12
C GLU A 44 15.62 1.65 16.30
N LYS A 45 15.02 0.51 16.69
CA LYS A 45 15.55 -0.34 17.78
C LYS A 45 16.95 -0.86 17.46
N ASP A 46 17.18 -1.18 16.20
CA ASP A 46 18.45 -1.69 15.69
C ASP A 46 19.50 -0.60 15.45
N GLY A 47 19.15 0.68 15.66
CA GLY A 47 20.03 1.82 15.46
C GLY A 47 20.38 2.09 13.99
N ILE A 48 19.68 1.45 13.05
CA ILE A 48 19.81 1.62 11.60
C ILE A 48 19.11 2.92 11.18
N TRP A 49 17.92 3.15 11.73
CA TRP A 49 17.21 4.42 11.59
C TRP A 49 17.61 5.37 12.71
N LYS A 50 17.92 6.63 12.34
CA LYS A 50 18.35 7.67 13.28
C LYS A 50 17.57 8.96 13.02
N ASN A 51 17.41 9.78 14.05
CA ASN A 51 16.75 11.08 13.96
C ASN A 51 15.40 10.99 13.23
N THR A 52 15.15 11.88 12.26
CA THR A 52 13.91 11.94 11.49
C THR A 52 13.87 10.96 10.32
N GLY A 53 14.97 10.27 10.00
CA GLY A 53 15.12 9.45 8.80
C GLY A 53 15.39 10.25 7.52
N PHE A 54 14.99 11.53 7.44
CA PHE A 54 15.13 12.36 6.24
C PHE A 54 16.57 12.65 5.80
N GLN A 55 17.58 12.25 6.59
CA GLN A 55 18.96 12.25 6.14
C GLN A 55 19.28 11.15 5.10
N ASN A 56 18.37 10.20 4.87
CA ASN A 56 18.55 9.11 3.91
C ASN A 56 17.34 8.98 2.96
N LYS A 57 17.55 8.27 1.83
CA LYS A 57 16.51 8.02 0.82
C LYS A 57 15.31 7.31 1.44
N LEU A 58 15.54 6.29 2.28
CA LEU A 58 14.52 5.50 2.94
C LEU A 58 13.52 6.35 3.75
N GLY A 59 13.99 7.40 4.43
CA GLY A 59 13.14 8.36 5.13
C GLY A 59 12.14 9.07 4.24
N TYR A 60 12.59 9.52 3.07
CA TYR A 60 11.72 10.12 2.06
C TYR A 60 10.79 9.09 1.43
N THR A 61 11.28 7.90 1.06
CA THR A 61 10.45 6.82 0.51
C THR A 61 9.32 6.45 1.48
N TRP A 62 9.62 6.34 2.77
CA TRP A 62 8.60 6.09 3.79
C TRP A 62 7.60 7.24 3.87
N PHE A 63 8.07 8.49 3.88
CA PHE A 63 7.20 9.67 3.90
C PHE A 63 6.24 9.74 2.71
N GLU A 64 6.71 9.39 1.51
CA GLU A 64 5.85 9.29 0.32
C GLU A 64 4.73 8.28 0.55
N VAL A 65 5.07 7.08 1.04
CA VAL A 65 4.11 6.01 1.32
C VAL A 65 3.09 6.44 2.39
N TRP A 66 3.53 6.92 3.56
CA TRP A 66 2.62 7.12 4.69
C TRP A 66 1.92 8.48 4.69
N HIS A 67 2.61 9.53 4.27
CA HIS A 67 2.16 10.90 4.38
C HIS A 67 1.63 11.44 3.06
N HIS A 68 2.40 11.37 1.98
CA HIS A 68 2.01 12.04 0.75
C HIS A 68 0.93 11.23 0.01
N GLU A 69 1.29 10.04 -0.45
CA GLU A 69 0.45 9.17 -1.28
C GLU A 69 -0.63 8.51 -0.41
N GLY A 70 -0.26 8.01 0.76
CA GLY A 70 -1.18 7.36 1.70
C GLY A 70 -2.25 8.30 2.29
N ARG A 71 -1.93 9.56 2.56
CA ARG A 71 -2.94 10.57 2.94
C ARG A 71 -3.80 10.93 1.75
N ARG A 72 -3.19 11.15 0.58
CA ARG A 72 -3.91 11.55 -0.63
C ARG A 72 -4.95 10.50 -1.01
N ALA A 73 -4.62 9.21 -0.98
CA ALA A 73 -5.56 8.12 -1.25
C ALA A 73 -6.78 8.18 -0.32
N ARG A 74 -6.56 8.32 0.99
CA ARG A 74 -7.63 8.35 2.00
C ARG A 74 -8.48 9.61 1.91
N MET A 75 -7.87 10.78 1.70
CA MET A 75 -8.62 12.03 1.53
C MET A 75 -9.40 12.04 0.21
N ALA A 76 -8.83 11.51 -0.87
CA ALA A 76 -9.50 11.39 -2.15
C ALA A 76 -10.71 10.45 -2.07
N ALA A 77 -10.59 9.33 -1.35
CA ALA A 77 -11.70 8.42 -1.11
C ALA A 77 -12.85 9.11 -0.36
N ALA A 78 -12.52 9.90 0.67
CA ALA A 78 -13.51 10.69 1.42
C ALA A 78 -14.20 11.78 0.57
N MET A 79 -13.58 12.20 -0.54
CA MET A 79 -14.05 13.29 -1.40
C MET A 79 -14.55 12.81 -2.76
N HIS A 80 -14.80 11.51 -2.93
CA HIS A 80 -15.26 10.92 -4.20
C HIS A 80 -14.34 11.22 -5.41
N ALA A 81 -13.03 11.23 -5.20
CA ALA A 81 -12.04 11.44 -6.27
C ALA A 81 -11.36 10.10 -6.64
N PRO A 82 -11.98 9.27 -7.51
CA PRO A 82 -11.52 7.90 -7.77
C PRO A 82 -10.12 7.83 -8.39
N ASP A 83 -9.78 8.77 -9.27
CA ASP A 83 -8.46 8.84 -9.90
C ASP A 83 -7.34 9.12 -8.87
N TYR A 84 -7.59 10.05 -7.95
CA TYR A 84 -6.68 10.35 -6.85
C TYR A 84 -6.65 9.29 -5.75
N THR A 85 -7.73 8.53 -5.63
CA THR A 85 -7.79 7.38 -4.72
C THR A 85 -6.94 6.24 -5.23
N HIS A 86 -6.98 6.01 -6.55
CA HIS A 86 -6.32 4.89 -7.20
C HIS A 86 -4.97 5.27 -7.80
N TRP A 87 -4.94 5.91 -8.97
CA TRP A 87 -3.74 6.16 -9.77
C TRP A 87 -2.74 7.08 -9.10
N HIS A 88 -3.23 8.17 -8.48
CA HIS A 88 -2.36 9.07 -7.72
C HIS A 88 -2.31 8.72 -6.23
N GLY A 89 -2.90 7.60 -5.81
CA GLY A 89 -3.00 7.21 -4.41
C GLY A 89 -2.43 5.82 -4.19
N LEU A 90 -3.30 4.82 -4.10
CA LEU A 90 -2.91 3.44 -3.81
C LEU A 90 -1.93 2.83 -4.81
N TYR A 91 -1.96 3.24 -6.08
CA TYR A 91 -0.97 2.80 -7.07
C TYR A 91 0.44 3.26 -6.70
N GLU A 92 0.60 4.56 -6.37
CA GLU A 92 1.90 5.12 -5.97
C GLU A 92 2.37 4.53 -4.64
N VAL A 93 1.47 4.42 -3.64
CA VAL A 93 1.73 3.73 -2.37
C VAL A 93 2.25 2.32 -2.61
N SER A 94 1.55 1.54 -3.44
CA SER A 94 1.93 0.16 -3.75
C SER A 94 3.29 0.12 -4.43
N ARG A 95 3.49 0.89 -5.51
CA ARG A 95 4.74 0.94 -6.24
C ARG A 95 5.91 1.24 -5.32
N ASN A 96 5.82 2.31 -4.54
CA ASN A 96 6.91 2.74 -3.67
C ASN A 96 7.12 1.76 -2.52
N PHE A 97 6.05 1.19 -1.94
CA PHE A 97 6.17 0.21 -0.87
C PHE A 97 6.96 -1.03 -1.32
N TYR A 98 6.61 -1.62 -2.46
CA TYR A 98 7.24 -2.86 -2.90
C TYR A 98 8.57 -2.67 -3.62
N HIS A 99 8.72 -1.61 -4.43
CA HIS A 99 9.87 -1.46 -5.32
C HIS A 99 10.94 -0.49 -4.79
N GLU A 100 10.64 0.33 -3.80
CA GLU A 100 11.61 1.25 -3.19
C GLU A 100 11.79 0.93 -1.70
N PHE A 101 10.71 0.99 -0.91
CA PHE A 101 10.78 0.91 0.56
C PHE A 101 11.33 -0.43 1.06
N LEU A 102 10.74 -1.57 0.67
CA LEU A 102 11.21 -2.88 1.15
C LEU A 102 12.66 -3.19 0.69
N PRO A 103 13.06 -2.95 -0.58
CA PRO A 103 14.46 -3.11 -0.99
C PRO A 103 15.43 -2.20 -0.25
N GLU A 104 15.09 -0.93 -0.04
CA GLU A 104 15.95 0.01 0.70
C GLU A 104 16.14 -0.39 2.16
N ILE A 105 15.10 -0.92 2.81
CA ILE A 105 15.22 -1.52 4.15
C ILE A 105 16.24 -2.65 4.14
N GLN A 106 16.12 -3.57 3.18
CA GLN A 106 17.03 -4.70 3.08
C GLN A 106 18.47 -4.24 2.88
N GLU A 107 18.71 -3.28 1.99
CA GLU A 107 20.03 -2.72 1.72
C GLU A 107 20.64 -2.08 2.98
N MET A 108 19.86 -1.26 3.70
CA MET A 108 20.33 -0.64 4.94
C MET A 108 20.62 -1.68 6.03
N ALA A 109 19.82 -2.74 6.11
CA ALA A 109 20.05 -3.84 7.04
C ALA A 109 21.29 -4.66 6.69
N ASP A 110 21.54 -4.91 5.40
CA ASP A 110 22.74 -5.62 4.91
C ASP A 110 24.01 -4.85 5.30
N HIS A 111 24.04 -3.54 5.06
CA HIS A 111 25.16 -2.68 5.46
C HIS A 111 25.38 -2.61 6.98
N ALA A 112 24.31 -2.78 7.76
CA ALA A 112 24.37 -2.80 9.22
C ALA A 112 24.67 -4.20 9.81
N GLY A 113 24.87 -5.23 8.97
CA GLY A 113 25.11 -6.60 9.41
C GLY A 113 23.85 -7.31 9.95
N GLN A 114 22.66 -6.77 9.69
CA GLN A 114 21.37 -7.33 10.10
C GLN A 114 20.54 -7.87 8.93
N GLY A 115 21.17 -8.07 7.77
CA GLY A 115 20.51 -8.50 6.53
C GLY A 115 19.56 -9.69 6.67
N GLU A 116 20.03 -10.78 7.28
CA GLU A 116 19.22 -12.00 7.43
C GLU A 116 17.99 -11.81 8.34
N LYS A 117 18.08 -10.91 9.33
CA LYS A 117 16.93 -10.55 10.19
C LYS A 117 15.83 -9.89 9.34
N TYR A 118 16.18 -8.86 8.58
CA TYR A 118 15.21 -8.11 7.79
C TYR A 118 14.68 -8.89 6.60
N LYS A 119 15.52 -9.72 5.99
CA LYS A 119 15.09 -10.65 4.93
C LYS A 119 13.97 -11.57 5.41
N LYS A 120 14.08 -12.08 6.64
CA LYS A 120 13.02 -12.88 7.25
C LYS A 120 11.77 -12.06 7.53
N ILE A 121 11.90 -10.88 8.15
CA ILE A 121 10.74 -10.00 8.45
C ILE A 121 9.98 -9.63 7.17
N ILE A 122 10.70 -9.26 6.11
CA ILE A 122 10.13 -8.91 4.80
C ILE A 122 9.48 -10.15 4.17
N ALA A 123 10.13 -11.32 4.20
CA ALA A 123 9.54 -12.55 3.69
C ALA A 123 8.23 -12.92 4.42
N ASP A 124 8.21 -12.82 5.76
CA ASP A 124 7.04 -13.09 6.58
C ASP A 124 5.90 -12.09 6.29
N LEU A 125 6.23 -10.82 6.04
CA LEU A 125 5.27 -9.82 5.58
C LEU A 125 4.68 -10.22 4.22
N LEU A 126 5.52 -10.50 3.22
CA LEU A 126 5.09 -10.83 1.85
C LEU A 126 4.38 -12.19 1.75
N ALA A 127 4.48 -13.04 2.78
CA ALA A 127 3.76 -14.31 2.85
C ALA A 127 2.26 -14.14 3.17
N LYS A 128 1.84 -12.98 3.71
CA LYS A 128 0.43 -12.75 4.08
C LYS A 128 -0.50 -12.70 2.85
N PRO A 129 -1.79 -13.06 3.01
CA PRO A 129 -2.74 -13.18 1.90
C PRO A 129 -2.86 -11.93 1.02
N GLU A 130 -2.80 -10.73 1.60
CA GLU A 130 -2.93 -9.45 0.91
C GLU A 130 -1.78 -9.13 -0.06
N HIS A 131 -0.66 -9.86 0.04
CA HIS A 131 0.52 -9.75 -0.83
C HIS A 131 0.63 -10.90 -1.85
N LEU A 132 -0.36 -11.81 -1.89
CA LEU A 132 -0.33 -13.00 -2.76
C LEU A 132 -0.08 -12.67 -4.23
N TRP A 133 -0.57 -11.52 -4.70
CA TRP A 133 -0.41 -11.02 -6.07
C TRP A 133 1.06 -10.93 -6.51
N ILE A 134 2.03 -10.77 -5.60
CA ILE A 134 3.46 -10.73 -5.94
C ILE A 134 3.91 -12.07 -6.55
N ARG A 135 3.31 -13.17 -6.10
CA ARG A 135 3.63 -14.52 -6.57
C ARG A 135 2.73 -14.95 -7.72
N THR A 136 1.44 -14.58 -7.67
CA THR A 136 0.44 -15.09 -8.61
C THR A 136 0.12 -14.14 -9.76
N GLY A 137 0.29 -12.83 -9.59
CA GLY A 137 -0.19 -11.81 -10.53
C GLY A 137 0.43 -11.91 -11.93
N GLY A 138 1.68 -12.36 -12.02
CA GLY A 138 2.37 -12.61 -13.29
C GLY A 138 2.55 -14.09 -13.63
N SER A 139 1.86 -15.02 -12.94
CA SER A 139 2.01 -16.45 -13.20
C SER A 139 1.46 -16.81 -14.60
N ALA A 140 1.97 -17.89 -15.19
CA ALA A 140 1.50 -18.35 -16.49
C ALA A 140 0.00 -18.62 -16.50
N GLU A 141 -0.54 -19.13 -15.40
CA GLU A 141 -1.97 -19.36 -15.21
C GLU A 141 -2.75 -18.03 -15.20
N THR A 142 -2.31 -17.04 -14.42
CA THR A 142 -2.96 -15.72 -14.37
C THR A 142 -2.91 -15.02 -15.73
N MET A 143 -1.77 -15.07 -16.43
CA MET A 143 -1.63 -14.49 -17.76
C MET A 143 -2.52 -15.18 -18.79
N LYS A 144 -2.67 -16.50 -18.70
CA LYS A 144 -3.60 -17.27 -19.55
C LYS A 144 -5.05 -16.84 -19.31
N LEU A 145 -5.46 -16.69 -18.04
CA LEU A 145 -6.80 -16.21 -17.69
C LEU A 145 -7.06 -14.79 -18.21
N ILE A 146 -6.08 -13.88 -18.07
CA ILE A 146 -6.17 -12.51 -18.60
C ILE A 146 -6.33 -12.55 -20.12
N GLU A 147 -5.56 -13.37 -20.81
CA GLU A 147 -5.65 -13.46 -22.27
C GLU A 147 -7.00 -14.05 -22.72
N GLU A 148 -7.50 -15.08 -22.04
CA GLU A 148 -8.84 -15.63 -22.29
C GLU A 148 -9.94 -14.57 -22.06
N GLU A 149 -9.87 -13.78 -20.98
CA GLU A 149 -10.79 -12.67 -20.74
C GLU A 149 -10.69 -11.60 -21.84
N ARG A 150 -9.47 -11.23 -22.25
CA ARG A 150 -9.25 -10.24 -23.33
C ARG A 150 -9.86 -10.71 -24.64
N LYS A 151 -9.70 -11.98 -25.02
CA LYS A 151 -10.31 -12.55 -26.23
C LYS A 151 -11.83 -12.50 -26.17
N LEU A 152 -12.43 -12.89 -25.04
CA LEU A 152 -13.88 -12.82 -24.83
C LEU A 152 -14.40 -11.39 -24.87
N ARG A 153 -13.66 -10.44 -24.30
CA ARG A 153 -14.10 -9.05 -24.13
C ARG A 153 -13.93 -8.20 -25.39
N TYR A 154 -12.85 -8.43 -26.13
CA TYR A 154 -12.46 -7.62 -27.28
C TYR A 154 -12.58 -8.33 -28.63
N ASN A 155 -13.05 -9.58 -28.64
CA ASN A 155 -13.26 -10.38 -29.85
C ASN A 155 -11.99 -10.47 -30.75
N GLN A 156 -10.82 -10.54 -30.09
CA GLN A 156 -9.49 -10.70 -30.71
C GLN A 156 -9.04 -12.16 -30.67
#